data_AF-A0A4Y2LYG3-F1
#
_entry.id   AF-A0A4Y2LYG3-F1
#
_cell.length_a   1.000
_cell.length_b   1.000
_cell.length_c   1.000
_cell.angle_alpha   90.00
_cell.angle_beta   90.00
_cell.angle_gamma   90.00
#
_symmetry.space_group_name_H-M   'P 1'
#
loop_
_entity.id
_entity.type
_entity.pdbx_description
1 polymer ?
#
loop_
_entity_poly.entity_id
_entity_poly.type
_entity_poly.pdbx_seq_one_letter_code
_entity_poly.pdbx_strand_id
1 'polypeptide(L)'
;MPFTRDAISLSYLRNVGPRFENVKPDVGYHAIARENGRNVEVSPRIRVVDDEVCSFTITNKHHGEIPFMVQITDKALGEAKLVAKKELNCEKRKAFKFDIAAVGCDGLSSENVTVHLTVEDINEFAPEFVQETYSADVDEDRLYDKIVQVEADDNDCSAKFSDICKYEILTNDQPFTIDQEGECFP
;
A
#
# COMPACT_ATOMS: atom_id res chain seq x y z
N MET A 1 50.57 -55.86 -8.09
CA MET A 1 49.14 -55.55 -8.29
C MET A 1 48.80 -54.34 -7.43
N PRO A 2 48.47 -53.17 -8.01
CA PRO A 2 48.08 -52.02 -7.23
C PRO A 2 46.58 -52.08 -6.91
N PHE A 3 46.23 -51.86 -5.64
CA PHE A 3 44.84 -51.65 -5.24
C PHE A 3 44.46 -50.21 -5.59
N THR A 4 43.56 -50.03 -6.56
CA THR A 4 42.88 -48.77 -6.82
C THR A 4 41.93 -48.50 -5.66
N ARG A 5 42.14 -47.38 -4.97
CA ARG A 5 41.17 -46.86 -3.99
C ARG A 5 40.12 -46.09 -4.76
N ASP A 6 38.95 -46.68 -4.94
CA ASP A 6 37.79 -45.96 -5.43
C ASP A 6 37.30 -45.03 -4.32
N ALA A 7 37.49 -43.72 -4.53
CA ALA A 7 36.90 -42.70 -3.69
C ALA A 7 35.40 -42.63 -4.00
N ILE A 8 34.58 -43.13 -3.08
CA ILE A 8 33.14 -42.91 -3.12
C ILE A 8 32.89 -41.47 -2.68
N SER A 9 32.63 -40.58 -3.62
CA SER A 9 32.15 -39.23 -3.33
C SER A 9 30.67 -39.31 -2.98
N LEU A 10 30.35 -39.29 -1.68
CA LEU A 10 28.98 -39.09 -1.21
C LEU A 10 28.63 -37.61 -1.38
N SER A 11 28.13 -37.23 -2.55
CA SER A 11 27.43 -35.95 -2.70
C SER A 11 26.13 -36.05 -1.91
N TYR A 12 26.11 -35.50 -0.70
CA TYR A 12 24.88 -35.27 0.05
C TYR A 12 23.94 -34.45 -0.86
N LEU A 13 22.88 -35.08 -1.36
CA LEU A 13 21.82 -34.41 -2.11
C LEU A 13 21.20 -33.38 -1.16
N ARG A 14 21.67 -32.15 -1.21
CA ARG A 14 21.00 -31.02 -0.56
C ARG A 14 19.71 -30.78 -1.33
N ASN A 15 18.66 -31.50 -0.96
CA ASN A 15 17.30 -31.23 -1.42
C ASN A 15 16.74 -30.03 -0.64
N VAL A 16 17.50 -28.94 -0.58
CA VAL A 16 17.16 -27.73 0.15
C VAL A 16 16.87 -26.70 -0.92
N GLY A 17 15.58 -26.44 -1.16
CA GLY A 17 15.15 -25.38 -2.06
C GLY A 17 15.51 -23.99 -1.51
N PRO A 18 15.21 -22.94 -2.28
CA PRO A 18 15.47 -21.57 -1.87
C PRO A 18 14.78 -21.22 -0.55
N ARG A 19 15.40 -20.35 0.24
CA ARG A 19 14.82 -19.84 1.50
C ARG A 19 14.93 -18.31 1.59
N PHE A 20 13.87 -17.64 2.05
CA PHE A 20 13.93 -16.21 2.34
C PHE A 20 14.84 -15.91 3.54
N GLU A 21 15.71 -14.92 3.39
CA GLU A 21 16.64 -14.49 4.43
C GLU A 21 15.96 -13.49 5.38
N ASN A 22 16.21 -13.64 6.69
CA ASN A 22 15.81 -12.67 7.73
C ASN A 22 14.31 -12.37 7.81
N VAL A 23 13.45 -13.28 7.36
CA VAL A 23 12.00 -13.12 7.42
C VAL A 23 11.40 -14.23 8.26
N LYS A 24 10.61 -13.83 9.26
CA LYS A 24 9.84 -14.79 10.05
C LYS A 24 8.53 -15.11 9.33
N PRO A 25 8.20 -16.38 9.05
CA PRO A 25 7.00 -16.73 8.26
C PRO A 25 5.67 -16.25 8.87
N ASP A 26 5.59 -16.13 10.20
CA ASP A 26 4.42 -15.67 10.95
C ASP A 26 4.17 -14.16 10.84
N VAL A 27 5.22 -13.38 10.56
CA VAL A 27 5.14 -11.92 10.39
C VAL A 27 5.13 -11.52 8.92
N GLY A 28 5.95 -12.19 8.11
CA GLY A 28 6.10 -11.89 6.69
C GLY A 28 6.79 -10.54 6.42
N TYR A 29 6.53 -10.00 5.24
CA TYR A 29 7.04 -8.69 4.80
C TYR A 29 6.01 -7.60 5.02
N HIS A 30 6.49 -6.41 5.38
CA HIS A 30 5.72 -5.18 5.33
C HIS A 30 6.15 -4.38 4.11
N ALA A 31 5.18 -3.97 3.30
CA ALA A 31 5.41 -3.24 2.08
C ALA A 31 4.61 -1.94 2.06
N ILE A 32 5.22 -0.90 1.52
CA ILE A 32 4.62 0.41 1.36
C ILE A 32 4.78 0.82 -0.10
N ALA A 33 3.69 1.22 -0.72
CA ALA A 33 3.70 1.70 -2.10
C ALA A 33 2.98 3.03 -2.15
N ARG A 34 3.62 4.05 -2.73
CA ARG A 34 2.96 5.33 -2.93
C ARG A 34 1.95 5.23 -4.07
N GLU A 35 0.78 5.85 -3.91
CA GLU A 35 -0.21 6.04 -4.95
C GLU A 35 0.39 6.65 -6.22
N ASN A 36 -0.17 6.29 -7.38
CA ASN A 36 0.36 6.60 -8.72
C ASN A 36 1.80 6.10 -8.98
N GLY A 37 2.45 5.50 -7.99
CA GLY A 37 3.78 4.95 -8.04
C GLY A 37 3.81 3.50 -8.50
N ARG A 38 4.98 3.08 -9.00
CA ARG A 38 5.27 1.67 -9.30
C ARG A 38 6.26 1.04 -8.35
N ASN A 39 7.03 1.86 -7.64
CA ASN A 39 8.02 1.40 -6.69
C ASN A 39 7.32 0.98 -5.40
N VAL A 40 7.73 -0.16 -4.87
CA VAL A 40 7.27 -0.67 -3.59
C VAL A 40 8.46 -0.82 -2.67
N GLU A 41 8.40 -0.19 -1.52
CA GLU A 41 9.38 -0.34 -0.45
C GLU A 41 8.99 -1.55 0.38
N VAL A 42 9.93 -2.49 0.58
CA VAL A 42 9.67 -3.75 1.30
C VAL A 42 10.66 -3.89 2.44
N SER A 43 10.15 -4.19 3.63
CA SER A 43 10.92 -4.39 4.85
C SER A 43 10.58 -5.73 5.51
N PRO A 44 11.58 -6.60 5.80
CA PRO A 44 12.97 -6.49 5.36
C PRO A 44 13.11 -6.60 3.83
N ARG A 45 14.29 -6.31 3.27
CA ARG A 45 14.53 -6.46 1.82
C ARG A 45 14.30 -7.91 1.38
N ILE A 46 13.77 -8.11 0.17
CA ILE A 46 13.58 -9.46 -0.38
C ILE A 46 14.94 -10.02 -0.79
N ARG A 47 15.40 -11.01 -0.03
CA ARG A 47 16.62 -11.76 -0.34
C ARG A 47 16.41 -13.25 -0.11
N VAL A 48 16.92 -14.04 -1.04
CA VAL A 48 16.81 -15.50 -1.02
C VAL A 48 18.20 -16.11 -0.93
N VAL A 49 18.32 -17.16 -0.11
CA VAL A 49 19.55 -17.90 0.15
C VAL A 49 19.34 -19.40 -0.08
N ASP A 50 20.43 -20.14 0.08
CA ASP A 50 20.53 -21.62 -0.03
C ASP A 50 20.40 -22.19 -1.45
N ASP A 51 19.83 -21.45 -2.42
CA ASP A 51 19.76 -21.86 -3.82
C ASP A 51 19.68 -20.67 -4.80
N GLU A 52 19.98 -20.92 -6.09
CA GLU A 52 19.85 -19.95 -7.18
C GLU A 52 18.37 -19.78 -7.57
N VAL A 53 17.84 -18.57 -7.43
CA VAL A 53 16.46 -18.26 -7.78
C VAL A 53 16.32 -17.96 -9.27
N CYS A 54 15.37 -18.64 -9.92
CA CYS A 54 15.03 -18.42 -11.32
C CYS A 54 13.72 -17.64 -11.48
N SER A 55 12.76 -17.76 -10.56
CA SER A 55 11.52 -16.99 -10.62
C SER A 55 10.87 -16.85 -9.24
N PHE A 56 9.83 -16.01 -9.17
CA PHE A 56 8.97 -15.87 -8.00
C PHE A 56 7.53 -16.10 -8.41
N THR A 57 6.77 -16.71 -7.51
CA THR A 57 5.32 -16.87 -7.66
C THR A 57 4.60 -16.04 -6.62
N ILE A 58 3.51 -15.41 -7.04
CA ILE A 58 2.59 -14.68 -6.16
C ILE A 58 1.31 -15.49 -6.10
N THR A 59 0.88 -15.85 -4.90
CA THR A 59 -0.38 -16.56 -4.68
C THR A 59 -1.31 -15.69 -3.85
N ASN A 60 -2.56 -15.54 -4.31
CA ASN A 60 -3.58 -14.78 -3.59
C ASN A 60 -4.54 -15.75 -2.89
N LYS A 61 -4.52 -15.75 -1.55
CA LYS A 61 -5.44 -16.53 -0.72
C LYS A 61 -6.72 -15.77 -0.32
N HIS A 62 -6.87 -14.50 -0.71
CA HIS A 62 -7.87 -13.58 -0.16
C HIS A 62 -8.83 -12.95 -1.19
N HIS A 63 -8.93 -13.50 -2.41
CA HIS A 63 -9.74 -12.99 -3.53
C HIS A 63 -9.33 -11.57 -4.02
N GLY A 64 -9.56 -11.28 -5.31
CA GLY A 64 -9.18 -10.01 -5.95
C GLY A 64 -7.88 -10.06 -6.76
N GLU A 65 -7.70 -9.10 -7.67
CA GLU A 65 -6.49 -8.99 -8.47
C GLU A 65 -5.32 -8.50 -7.60
N ILE A 66 -4.14 -9.09 -7.79
CA ILE A 66 -2.88 -8.65 -7.17
C ILE A 66 -2.02 -8.03 -8.28
N PRO A 67 -2.01 -6.70 -8.42
CA PRO A 67 -1.33 -6.01 -9.52
C PRO A 67 0.16 -5.83 -9.24
N PHE A 68 0.83 -6.84 -8.67
CA PHE A 68 2.24 -6.78 -8.32
C PHE A 68 3.03 -7.88 -9.02
N MET A 69 4.33 -7.68 -9.13
CA MET A 69 5.31 -8.70 -9.52
C MET A 69 6.58 -8.54 -8.70
N VAL A 70 7.26 -9.67 -8.49
CA VAL A 70 8.60 -9.67 -7.91
C VAL A 70 9.60 -9.71 -9.06
N GLN A 71 10.49 -8.74 -9.11
CA GLN A 71 11.54 -8.60 -10.09
C GLN A 71 12.89 -8.92 -9.45
N ILE A 72 13.60 -9.92 -9.98
CA ILE A 72 14.98 -10.22 -9.57
C ILE A 72 15.84 -9.03 -9.95
N THR A 73 16.54 -8.46 -8.97
CA THR A 73 17.46 -7.33 -9.17
C THR A 73 18.90 -7.80 -9.27
N ASP A 74 19.27 -8.79 -8.46
CA ASP A 74 20.59 -9.41 -8.53
C ASP A 74 20.45 -10.92 -8.32
N LYS A 75 20.64 -11.67 -9.41
CA LYS A 75 20.53 -13.13 -9.40
C LYS A 75 21.64 -13.78 -8.56
N ALA A 76 22.84 -13.22 -8.55
CA ALA A 76 23.98 -13.77 -7.82
C ALA A 76 23.84 -13.57 -6.31
N LEU A 77 23.22 -12.46 -5.88
CA LEU A 77 22.95 -12.17 -4.47
C LEU A 77 21.59 -12.68 -3.97
N GLY A 78 20.75 -13.18 -4.88
CA GLY A 78 19.38 -13.60 -4.59
C GLY A 78 18.46 -12.44 -4.22
N GLU A 79 18.77 -11.22 -4.66
CA GLU A 79 18.01 -10.01 -4.33
C GLU A 79 16.89 -9.76 -5.34
N ALA A 80 15.75 -9.31 -4.82
CA ALA A 80 14.60 -8.96 -5.63
C ALA A 80 13.88 -7.73 -5.07
N LYS A 81 13.03 -7.13 -5.91
CA LYS A 81 12.14 -6.03 -5.54
C LYS A 81 10.70 -6.35 -5.92
N LEU A 82 9.77 -5.85 -5.11
CA LEU A 82 8.36 -5.86 -5.45
C LEU A 82 8.06 -4.61 -6.28
N VAL A 83 7.28 -4.76 -7.35
CA VAL A 83 6.94 -3.67 -8.28
C VAL A 83 5.46 -3.77 -8.64
N ALA A 84 4.77 -2.63 -8.71
CA ALA A 84 3.39 -2.59 -9.19
C ALA A 84 3.34 -2.64 -10.72
N LYS A 85 2.45 -3.49 -11.26
CA LYS A 85 2.21 -3.65 -12.70
C LYS A 85 1.38 -2.51 -13.29
N LYS A 86 0.58 -1.85 -12.45
CA LYS A 86 -0.27 -0.71 -12.80
C LYS A 86 -0.21 0.33 -11.69
N GLU A 87 -0.65 1.52 -11.99
CA GLU A 87 -0.81 2.59 -10.99
C GLU A 87 -1.78 2.13 -9.91
N LEU A 88 -1.36 2.34 -8.67
CA LEU A 88 -2.16 2.06 -7.49
C LEU A 88 -3.07 3.26 -7.24
N ASN A 89 -4.27 2.98 -6.73
CA ASN A 89 -5.22 4.00 -6.36
C ASN A 89 -5.74 3.72 -4.94
N CYS A 90 -5.48 4.63 -4.00
CA CYS A 90 -5.78 4.43 -2.59
C CYS A 90 -7.30 4.43 -2.35
N GLU A 91 -8.03 5.34 -3.00
CA GLU A 91 -9.49 5.49 -2.89
C GLU A 91 -10.22 4.19 -3.25
N LYS A 92 -9.70 3.42 -4.20
CA LYS A 92 -10.23 2.10 -4.56
C LYS A 92 -9.77 1.00 -3.61
N ARG A 93 -8.48 0.97 -3.25
CA ARG A 93 -7.92 -0.10 -2.42
C ARG A 93 -6.62 0.30 -1.73
N LYS A 94 -6.74 0.64 -0.45
CA LYS A 94 -5.62 0.99 0.44
C LYS A 94 -4.70 -0.15 0.87
N ALA A 95 -5.12 -1.41 0.76
CA ALA A 95 -4.35 -2.53 1.31
C ALA A 95 -4.43 -3.82 0.48
N PHE A 96 -3.31 -4.53 0.43
CA PHE A 96 -3.16 -5.82 -0.22
C PHE A 96 -2.50 -6.82 0.72
N LYS A 97 -2.94 -8.08 0.63
CA LYS A 97 -2.36 -9.20 1.35
C LYS A 97 -2.26 -10.40 0.41
N PHE A 98 -1.04 -10.88 0.20
CA PHE A 98 -0.76 -12.01 -0.68
C PHE A 98 0.51 -12.73 -0.23
N ASP A 99 0.72 -13.94 -0.73
CA ASP A 99 1.92 -14.72 -0.40
C ASP A 99 2.88 -14.75 -1.59
N ILE A 100 4.17 -14.77 -1.30
CA ILE A 100 5.23 -14.98 -2.29
C ILE A 100 6.02 -16.26 -1.99
N ALA A 101 6.45 -16.94 -3.05
CA ALA A 101 7.39 -18.05 -2.96
C ALA A 101 8.50 -17.89 -4.02
N ALA A 102 9.74 -18.17 -3.63
CA ALA A 102 10.87 -18.22 -4.54
C ALA A 102 10.93 -19.61 -5.20
N VAL A 103 11.25 -19.66 -6.48
CA VAL A 103 11.40 -20.90 -7.25
C VAL A 103 12.84 -20.99 -7.72
N GLY A 104 13.52 -22.03 -7.25
CA GLY A 104 14.89 -22.38 -7.60
C GLY A 104 14.99 -22.79 -9.06
N CYS A 105 16.18 -22.69 -9.63
CA CYS A 105 16.43 -23.13 -10.99
C CYS A 105 16.33 -24.66 -11.16
N ASP A 106 16.40 -25.40 -10.05
CA ASP A 106 16.16 -26.84 -9.96
C ASP A 106 14.66 -27.22 -9.90
N GLY A 107 13.77 -26.21 -9.80
CA GLY A 107 12.32 -26.37 -9.70
C GLY A 107 11.80 -26.51 -8.27
N LEU A 108 12.65 -26.56 -7.24
CA LEU A 108 12.22 -26.53 -5.85
C LEU A 108 11.70 -25.14 -5.48
N SER A 109 10.69 -25.10 -4.62
CA SER A 109 10.08 -23.84 -4.15
C SER A 109 10.37 -23.63 -2.67
N SER A 110 10.47 -22.37 -2.27
CA SER A 110 10.54 -21.97 -0.86
C SER A 110 9.20 -22.19 -0.16
N GLU A 111 9.21 -22.05 1.16
CA GLU A 111 7.96 -21.79 1.90
C GLU A 111 7.32 -20.46 1.45
N ASN A 112 6.00 -20.40 1.54
CA ASN A 112 5.24 -19.18 1.29
C ASN A 112 5.46 -18.17 2.41
N VAL A 113 5.67 -16.92 2.04
CA VAL A 113 5.79 -15.80 2.99
C VAL A 113 4.74 -14.75 2.67
N THR A 114 3.99 -14.33 3.69
CA THR A 114 2.95 -13.30 3.55
C THR A 114 3.58 -11.93 3.31
N VAL A 115 2.97 -11.13 2.44
CA VAL A 115 3.27 -9.71 2.24
C VAL A 115 2.06 -8.89 2.64
N HIS A 116 2.26 -7.96 3.56
CA HIS A 116 1.29 -6.95 3.99
C HIS A 116 1.64 -5.63 3.33
N LEU A 117 0.88 -5.21 2.31
CA LEU A 117 1.15 -4.00 1.55
C LEU A 117 0.09 -2.93 1.83
N THR A 118 0.55 -1.73 2.17
CA THR A 118 -0.28 -0.52 2.31
C THR A 118 0.04 0.45 1.19
N VAL A 119 -1.01 1.04 0.62
CA VAL A 119 -0.88 2.15 -0.34
C VAL A 119 -0.85 3.46 0.44
N GLU A 120 0.20 4.24 0.27
CA GLU A 120 0.28 5.61 0.80
C GLU A 120 -0.45 6.56 -0.14
N ASP A 121 -1.40 7.26 0.45
CA ASP A 121 -2.23 8.27 -0.17
C ASP A 121 -1.43 9.47 -0.72
N ILE A 122 -1.95 10.11 -1.75
CA ILE A 122 -1.50 11.41 -2.27
C ILE A 122 -2.72 12.33 -2.28
N ASN A 123 -2.55 13.57 -1.82
CA ASN A 123 -3.59 14.59 -1.96
C ASN A 123 -3.79 14.93 -3.44
N GLU A 124 -4.84 14.39 -4.04
CA GLU A 124 -5.23 14.58 -5.45
C GLU A 124 -6.60 15.24 -5.57
N PHE A 125 -7.42 15.10 -4.53
CA PHE A 125 -8.71 15.76 -4.44
C PHE A 125 -8.58 17.05 -3.61
N ALA A 126 -9.45 18.01 -3.92
CA ALA A 126 -9.62 19.20 -3.13
C ALA A 126 -11.02 19.14 -2.50
N PRO A 127 -11.23 19.81 -1.35
CA PRO A 127 -12.56 19.90 -0.76
C PRO A 127 -13.59 20.49 -1.73
N GLU A 128 -14.71 19.81 -1.89
CA GLU A 128 -15.85 20.27 -2.68
C GLU A 128 -17.08 20.41 -1.79
N PHE A 129 -17.79 21.53 -1.92
CA PHE A 129 -19.06 21.69 -1.20
C PHE A 129 -20.09 20.65 -1.67
N VAL A 130 -20.80 20.05 -0.72
CA VAL A 130 -21.83 19.03 -1.00
C VAL A 130 -22.98 19.61 -1.83
N GLN A 131 -23.28 20.89 -1.66
CA GLN A 131 -24.30 21.60 -2.44
C GLN A 131 -23.69 22.76 -3.22
N GLU A 132 -24.18 22.98 -4.44
CA GLU A 132 -23.80 24.15 -5.26
C GLU A 132 -24.26 25.48 -4.63
N THR A 133 -25.33 25.46 -3.84
CA THR A 133 -25.89 26.64 -3.19
C THR A 133 -26.54 26.28 -1.87
N TYR A 134 -26.16 27.00 -0.81
CA TYR A 134 -26.79 26.94 0.50
C TYR A 134 -27.63 28.20 0.70
N SER A 135 -28.90 28.03 1.06
CA SER A 135 -29.83 29.14 1.27
C SER A 135 -30.64 28.93 2.54
N ALA A 136 -30.82 30.00 3.30
CA ALA A 136 -31.69 30.05 4.46
C ALA A 136 -32.43 31.39 4.50
N ASP A 137 -33.69 31.35 4.95
CA ASP A 137 -34.48 32.55 5.20
C ASP A 137 -34.35 32.95 6.67
N VAL A 138 -34.01 34.21 6.92
CA VAL A 138 -33.85 34.78 8.26
C VAL A 138 -34.80 35.95 8.46
N ASP A 139 -35.39 36.03 9.65
CA ASP A 139 -36.22 37.14 10.08
C ASP A 139 -35.38 38.18 10.82
N GLU A 140 -35.45 39.44 10.40
CA GLU A 140 -34.67 40.53 11.01
C GLU A 140 -35.04 40.79 12.49
N ASP A 141 -36.25 40.42 12.89
CA ASP A 141 -36.75 40.62 14.26
C ASP A 141 -36.40 39.45 15.21
N ARG A 142 -35.59 38.48 14.75
CA ARG A 142 -35.26 37.27 15.50
C ARG A 142 -33.76 37.00 15.55
N LEU A 143 -33.27 36.65 16.73
CA LEU A 143 -31.93 36.11 16.91
C LEU A 143 -31.91 34.61 16.57
N TYR A 144 -30.90 34.20 15.81
CA TYR A 144 -30.66 32.82 15.42
C TYR A 144 -29.34 32.34 16.01
N ASP A 145 -29.36 31.19 16.68
CA ASP A 145 -28.15 30.54 17.16
C ASP A 145 -27.37 29.88 16.02
N LYS A 146 -28.01 29.59 14.89
CA LYS A 146 -27.42 29.09 13.64
C LYS A 146 -28.33 29.46 12.47
N ILE A 147 -27.75 29.94 11.37
CA ILE A 147 -28.47 30.33 10.15
C ILE A 147 -28.50 29.18 9.15
N VAL A 148 -27.31 28.72 8.75
CA VAL A 148 -27.11 27.65 7.77
C VAL A 148 -25.83 26.90 8.12
N GLN A 149 -25.74 25.64 7.72
CA GLN A 149 -24.50 24.87 7.81
C GLN A 149 -24.08 24.46 6.42
N VAL A 150 -22.83 24.78 6.06
CA VAL A 150 -22.19 24.29 4.85
C VAL A 150 -21.41 23.02 5.18
N GLU A 151 -21.21 22.18 4.16
CA GLU A 151 -20.50 20.92 4.29
C GLU A 151 -19.65 20.74 3.03
N ALA A 152 -18.40 20.35 3.20
CA ALA A 152 -17.51 20.01 2.11
C ALA A 152 -16.96 18.60 2.32
N ASP A 153 -16.83 17.86 1.22
CA ASP A 153 -16.24 16.54 1.17
C ASP A 153 -14.93 16.61 0.39
N ASP A 154 -13.91 15.91 0.89
CA ASP A 154 -12.68 15.65 0.16
C ASP A 154 -12.53 14.13 0.01
N ASN A 155 -12.28 13.69 -1.23
CA ASN A 155 -12.34 12.28 -1.61
C ASN A 155 -10.99 11.56 -1.48
N ASP A 156 -9.95 12.20 -0.94
CA ASP A 156 -8.68 11.53 -0.66
C ASP A 156 -8.85 10.35 0.34
N CYS A 157 -8.01 9.33 0.20
CA CYS A 157 -8.15 8.05 0.89
C CYS A 157 -7.84 8.10 2.41
N SER A 158 -7.04 9.07 2.84
CA SER A 158 -6.58 9.20 4.22
C SER A 158 -7.10 10.47 4.88
N ALA A 159 -7.42 10.36 6.18
CA ALA A 159 -7.84 11.52 6.99
C ALA A 159 -6.87 12.70 6.91
N LYS A 160 -5.56 12.42 6.75
CA LYS A 160 -4.56 13.48 6.60
C LYS A 160 -4.86 14.43 5.43
N PHE A 161 -5.44 13.92 4.35
CA PHE A 161 -5.72 14.68 3.13
C PHE A 161 -7.22 14.95 2.95
N SER A 162 -8.10 14.09 3.49
CA SER A 162 -9.55 14.29 3.40
C SER A 162 -10.15 15.20 4.48
N ASP A 163 -9.39 15.59 5.51
CA ASP A 163 -9.91 16.41 6.61
C ASP A 163 -10.07 17.89 6.22
N ILE A 164 -11.30 18.42 6.36
CA ILE A 164 -11.59 19.83 6.12
C ILE A 164 -11.04 20.69 7.26
N CYS A 165 -10.06 21.55 6.96
CA CYS A 165 -9.36 22.33 7.97
C CYS A 165 -10.06 23.62 8.40
N LYS A 166 -10.79 24.29 7.49
CA LYS A 166 -11.50 25.54 7.77
C LYS A 166 -12.52 25.89 6.68
N TYR A 167 -13.52 26.68 7.09
CA TYR A 167 -14.39 27.44 6.19
C TYR A 167 -14.09 28.94 6.29
N GLU A 168 -14.34 29.68 5.22
CA GLU A 168 -14.08 31.13 5.17
C GLU A 168 -15.10 31.83 4.27
N ILE A 169 -15.65 32.94 4.78
CA ILE A 169 -16.51 33.83 3.99
C ILE A 169 -15.61 34.82 3.25
N LEU A 170 -15.57 34.74 1.92
CA LEU A 170 -14.68 35.56 1.10
C LEU A 170 -15.18 37.01 0.92
N THR A 171 -16.47 37.25 1.15
CA THR A 171 -17.05 38.59 1.04
C THR A 171 -16.74 39.40 2.29
N ASN A 172 -16.09 40.55 2.11
CA ASN A 172 -15.82 41.50 3.19
C ASN A 172 -17.10 42.27 3.61
N ASP A 173 -17.10 42.85 4.81
CA ASP A 173 -18.15 43.74 5.33
C ASP A 173 -19.56 43.12 5.41
N GLN A 174 -19.63 41.85 5.78
CA GLN A 174 -20.88 41.11 5.99
C GLN A 174 -21.09 40.81 7.49
N PRO A 175 -22.35 40.78 7.98
CA PRO A 175 -22.62 40.69 9.40
C PRO A 175 -22.41 39.28 9.99
N PHE A 176 -22.22 38.24 9.17
CA PHE A 176 -22.19 36.86 9.62
C PHE A 176 -20.77 36.38 9.97
N THR A 177 -20.67 35.24 10.63
CA THR A 177 -19.40 34.52 10.82
C THR A 177 -19.59 33.04 10.52
N ILE A 178 -18.51 32.33 10.21
CA ILE A 178 -18.53 30.88 10.00
C ILE A 178 -17.46 30.22 10.87
N ASP A 179 -17.80 29.10 11.50
CA ASP A 179 -16.85 28.32 12.30
C ASP A 179 -16.14 27.22 11.49
N GLN A 180 -15.43 26.32 12.17
CA GLN A 180 -14.67 25.24 11.54
C GLN A 180 -15.56 24.06 11.14
N GLU A 181 -16.74 23.95 11.74
CA GLU A 181 -17.79 22.97 11.51
C GLU A 181 -18.72 23.37 10.35
N GLY A 182 -18.49 24.55 9.76
CA GLY A 182 -19.26 25.08 8.65
C GLY A 182 -20.57 25.73 9.08
N GLU A 183 -20.78 25.94 10.38
CA GLU A 183 -21.96 26.62 10.89
C GLU A 183 -21.82 28.13 10.73
N CYS A 184 -22.84 28.74 10.12
CA CYS A 184 -22.91 30.17 9.91
C CYS A 184 -23.77 30.82 11.00
N PHE A 185 -23.24 31.89 11.59
CA PHE A 185 -23.82 32.66 12.68
C PHE A 185 -24.02 34.13 12.28
N PRO A 186 -24.92 34.87 12.96
CA PRO A 186 -25.03 36.33 12.86
C PRO A 186 -23.79 37.10 13.34
#